data_AF-A0A7C3PYS8-F1
#
_entry.id   AF-A0A7C3PYS8-F1
#
_cell.length_a   1.000
_cell.length_b   1.000
_cell.length_c   1.000
_cell.angle_alpha   90.00
_cell.angle_beta   90.00
_cell.angle_gamma   90.00
#
_symmetry.space_group_name_H-M   'P 1'
#
loop_
_entity.id
_entity.type
_entity.pdbx_description
1 polymer ?
#
loop_
_entity_poly.entity_id
_entity_poly.type
_entity_poly.pdbx_seq_one_letter_code
_entity_poly.pdbx_strand_id
1 'polypeptide(L)'
;MMSSLLAYRPFIDPIDAHGWWFLLLLPMAFFVALAYKSVRVADLKDLWRNTLVMSAQITLAMIGLGFAFYLFVEYLLPIIVPRT
;
A
#
# COMPACT_ATOMS: atom_id res chain seq x y z
N MET A 1 -7.95 -17.07 22.20
CA MET A 1 -7.78 -16.53 23.56
C MET A 1 -8.15 -15.06 23.53
N MET A 2 -9.02 -14.59 24.42
CA MET A 2 -9.46 -13.19 24.48
C MET A 2 -8.44 -12.40 25.32
N SER A 3 -7.45 -11.80 24.67
CA SER A 3 -6.46 -10.96 25.34
C SER A 3 -7.11 -9.63 25.75
N SER A 4 -7.29 -9.38 27.04
CA SER A 4 -7.67 -8.05 27.54
C SER A 4 -6.67 -7.02 27.04
N LEU A 5 -7.15 -5.89 26.50
CA LEU A 5 -6.31 -4.79 25.97
C LEU A 5 -5.24 -4.31 26.97
N LEU A 6 -5.46 -4.48 28.28
CA LEU A 6 -4.50 -4.11 29.32
C LEU A 6 -3.24 -4.99 29.38
N ALA A 7 -3.26 -6.20 28.80
CA ALA A 7 -2.12 -7.12 28.79
C ALA A 7 -1.44 -7.20 27.40
N TYR A 8 -1.90 -6.42 26.43
CA TYR A 8 -1.30 -6.39 25.11
C TYR A 8 0.10 -5.77 25.17
N ARG A 9 1.10 -6.50 24.67
CA ARG A 9 2.49 -6.03 24.58
C ARG A 9 2.84 -5.79 23.10
N PRO A 10 2.83 -4.53 22.61
CA PRO A 10 2.90 -4.24 21.17
C PRO A 10 4.06 -4.87 20.38
N PHE A 11 5.21 -5.08 21.04
CA PHE A 11 6.41 -5.66 20.41
C PHE A 11 6.55 -7.17 20.61
N ILE A 12 5.78 -7.76 21.52
CA ILE A 12 5.86 -9.19 21.88
C ILE A 12 4.67 -9.92 21.27
N ASP A 13 3.48 -9.33 21.41
CA ASP A 13 2.22 -9.90 20.95
C ASP A 13 1.88 -9.29 19.57
N PRO A 14 1.67 -10.11 18.53
CA PRO A 14 1.35 -9.60 17.20
C PRO A 14 -0.01 -8.91 17.21
N ILE A 15 -0.10 -7.76 16.52
CA ILE A 15 -1.39 -7.17 16.21
C ILE A 15 -2.07 -8.01 15.13
N ASP A 16 -3.33 -8.37 15.34
CA ASP A 16 -4.13 -9.07 14.33
C ASP A 16 -4.65 -8.08 13.28
N ALA A 17 -3.75 -7.61 12.43
CA ALA A 17 -4.05 -6.72 11.31
C ALA A 17 -4.14 -7.46 9.97
N HIS A 18 -4.15 -8.80 9.99
CA HIS A 18 -4.07 -9.59 8.75
C HIS A 18 -5.23 -9.29 7.81
N GLY A 19 -6.46 -9.12 8.32
CA GLY A 19 -7.60 -8.76 7.47
C GLY A 19 -7.51 -7.37 6.84
N TRP A 20 -6.67 -6.48 7.38
CA TRP A 20 -6.59 -5.06 7.01
C TRP A 20 -5.23 -4.70 6.39
N TRP A 21 -4.43 -5.70 6.01
CA TRP A 21 -3.06 -5.54 5.52
C TRP A 21 -2.94 -4.53 4.38
N PHE A 22 -3.92 -4.49 3.48
CA PHE A 22 -3.94 -3.58 2.33
C PHE A 22 -4.08 -2.11 2.75
N LEU A 23 -4.75 -1.83 3.87
CA LEU A 23 -4.86 -0.46 4.39
C LEU A 23 -3.51 0.05 4.90
N LEU A 24 -2.61 -0.83 5.35
CA LEU A 24 -1.26 -0.47 5.79
C LEU A 24 -0.38 0.05 4.62
N LEU A 25 -0.77 -0.21 3.38
CA LEU A 25 -0.08 0.32 2.19
C LEU A 25 -0.25 1.84 2.07
N LEU A 26 -1.38 2.40 2.49
CA LEU A 26 -1.65 3.85 2.47
C LEU A 26 -0.67 4.64 3.36
N PRO A 27 -0.54 4.36 4.67
CA PRO A 27 0.42 5.05 5.52
C PRO A 27 1.86 4.75 5.09
N MET A 28 2.17 3.52 4.64
CA MET A 28 3.50 3.20 4.13
C MET A 28 3.86 4.08 2.91
N ALA A 29 3.00 4.15 1.89
CA ALA A 29 3.22 4.99 0.72
C ALA A 29 3.37 6.47 1.11
N PHE A 30 2.57 6.93 2.07
CA PHE A 30 2.67 8.28 2.61
C PHE A 30 4.01 8.57 3.28
N PHE A 31 4.47 7.71 4.18
CA PHE A 31 5.75 7.92 4.87
C PHE A 31 6.94 7.80 3.93
N VAL A 32 6.90 6.91 2.93
CA VAL A 32 7.93 6.84 1.88
C VAL A 32 7.95 8.12 1.04
N ALA A 33 6.78 8.60 0.61
CA ALA A 33 6.67 9.85 -0.13
C ALA A 33 7.15 11.05 0.70
N LEU A 34 6.81 11.09 2.00
CA LEU A 34 7.22 12.15 2.91
C LEU A 34 8.74 12.16 3.10
N ALA A 35 9.34 10.99 3.33
CA ALA A 35 10.79 10.84 3.46
C ALA A 35 11.55 11.25 2.19
N TYR A 36 10.99 10.95 1.01
CA TYR A 36 11.57 11.36 -0.26
C TYR A 36 11.41 12.87 -0.52
N LYS A 37 10.20 13.42 -0.31
CA LYS A 37 9.90 14.82 -0.62
C LYS A 37 10.53 15.78 0.38
N SER A 38 10.78 15.36 1.62
CA SER A 38 11.46 16.20 2.63
C SER A 38 12.87 16.62 2.21
N VAL A 39 13.57 15.79 1.43
CA VAL A 39 14.92 16.11 0.93
C VAL A 39 14.93 16.68 -0.49
N ARG A 40 13.84 16.54 -1.24
CA ARG A 40 13.81 16.84 -2.69
C ARG A 40 12.99 18.08 -3.07
N VAL A 41 12.10 18.55 -2.20
CA VAL A 41 11.29 19.74 -2.46
C VAL A 41 12.13 21.02 -2.33
N ALA A 42 11.94 21.96 -3.26
CA ALA A 42 12.61 23.26 -3.23
C ALA A 42 12.01 24.19 -2.16
N ASP A 43 10.67 24.19 -2.03
CA ASP A 43 9.93 25.03 -1.09
C ASP A 43 9.07 24.20 -0.12
N LEU A 44 9.31 24.35 1.19
CA LEU A 44 8.59 23.63 2.25
C LEU A 44 7.07 23.78 2.19
N LYS A 45 6.56 24.87 1.60
CA LYS A 45 5.13 25.11 1.39
C LYS A 45 4.49 24.05 0.47
N ASP A 46 5.26 23.50 -0.46
CA ASP A 46 4.80 22.47 -1.39
C ASP A 46 4.95 21.06 -0.85
N LEU A 47 5.61 20.87 0.30
CA LEU A 47 5.90 19.55 0.87
C LEU A 47 4.63 18.71 1.00
N TRP A 48 3.61 19.23 1.69
CA TRP A 48 2.37 18.48 1.94
C TRP A 48 1.63 18.13 0.66
N ARG A 49 1.48 19.10 -0.27
CA ARG A 49 0.82 18.85 -1.56
C ARG A 49 1.58 17.79 -2.35
N ASN A 50 2.89 17.93 -2.47
CA ASN A 50 3.72 17.02 -3.28
C ASN A 50 3.81 15.62 -2.65
N THR A 51 3.87 15.52 -1.33
CA THR A 51 3.83 14.24 -0.61
C THR A 51 2.49 13.55 -0.84
N LEU A 52 1.37 14.23 -0.67
CA LEU A 52 0.04 13.64 -0.86
C LEU A 52 -0.19 13.20 -2.31
N VAL A 53 0.22 14.01 -3.29
CA VAL A 53 0.15 13.65 -4.71
C VAL A 53 0.98 12.40 -5.00
N MET A 54 2.23 12.36 -4.53
CA MET A 54 3.09 11.19 -4.73
C MET A 54 2.56 9.94 -4.02
N SER A 55 2.02 10.09 -2.81
CA SER A 55 1.38 9.00 -2.06
C SER A 55 0.20 8.42 -2.86
N ALA A 56 -0.67 9.29 -3.37
CA ALA A 56 -1.81 8.88 -4.19
C ALA A 56 -1.34 8.20 -5.49
N GLN A 57 -0.31 8.73 -6.16
CA GLN A 57 0.27 8.11 -7.34
C GLN A 57 0.79 6.70 -7.05
N ILE A 58 1.54 6.50 -5.96
CA ILE A 58 2.06 5.18 -5.57
C ILE A 58 0.90 4.21 -5.33
N THR A 59 -0.09 4.61 -4.53
CA THR A 59 -1.25 3.77 -4.22
C THR A 59 -2.03 3.41 -5.48
N LEU A 60 -2.37 4.39 -6.32
CA LEU A 60 -3.11 4.16 -7.56
C LEU A 60 -2.33 3.30 -8.55
N ALA A 61 -1.00 3.47 -8.64
CA ALA A 61 -0.15 2.63 -9.46
C ALA A 61 -0.16 1.17 -8.99
N MET A 62 -0.08 0.93 -7.67
CA MET A 62 -0.17 -0.43 -7.12
C MET A 62 -1.53 -1.08 -7.38
N ILE A 63 -2.63 -0.34 -7.18
CA ILE A 63 -3.98 -0.81 -7.50
C ILE A 63 -4.09 -1.14 -8.98
N GLY A 64 -3.62 -0.24 -9.85
CA GLY A 64 -3.61 -0.42 -11.29
C GLY A 64 -2.81 -1.64 -11.73
N LEU A 65 -1.64 -1.87 -11.12
CA LEU A 65 -0.80 -3.03 -11.41
C LEU A 65 -1.50 -4.35 -11.02
N GLY A 66 -2.11 -4.39 -9.83
CA GLY A 66 -2.87 -5.56 -9.38
C GLY A 66 -4.09 -5.84 -10.26
N PHE A 67 -4.81 -4.78 -10.66
CA PHE A 67 -5.94 -4.89 -11.58
C PHE A 67 -5.50 -5.36 -12.97
N ALA A 68 -4.41 -4.82 -13.51
CA ALA A 68 -3.85 -5.25 -14.79
C ALA A 68 -3.43 -6.73 -14.75
N PHE A 69 -2.81 -7.16 -13.64
CA PHE A 69 -2.43 -8.55 -13.44
C PHE A 69 -3.66 -9.47 -13.37
N TYR A 70 -4.71 -9.06 -12.66
CA TYR A 70 -5.98 -9.77 -12.63
C TYR A 70 -6.56 -9.95 -14.04
N LEU A 71 -6.64 -8.87 -14.82
CA LEU A 71 -7.12 -8.93 -16.21
C LEU A 71 -6.24 -9.84 -17.07
N PHE A 72 -4.93 -9.79 -16.87
CA PHE A 72 -3.99 -10.66 -17.57
C PHE A 72 -4.25 -12.13 -17.29
N VAL A 73 -4.45 -12.49 -16.02
CA VAL A 73 -4.67 -13.88 -15.63
C VAL A 73 -6.06 -14.38 -16.05
N GLU A 74 -7.10 -13.58 -15.89
CA GLU A 74 -8.47 -14.01 -16.15
C GLU A 74 -8.83 -13.99 -17.65
N TYR A 75 -8.29 -13.05 -18.43
CA TYR A 75 -8.70 -12.87 -19.82
C TYR A 75 -7.62 -13.24 -20.84
N LEU A 76 -6.36 -12.86 -20.62
CA LEU A 76 -5.29 -13.13 -21.59
C LEU A 76 -4.82 -14.57 -21.50
N LEU A 77 -4.63 -15.09 -20.29
CA LEU A 77 -4.16 -16.47 -20.07
C LEU A 77 -5.05 -17.54 -20.73
N PRO A 78 -6.40 -17.52 -20.61
CA PRO A 78 -7.25 -18.52 -21.24
C PRO A 78 -7.32 -18.46 -22.77
N ILE A 79 -6.97 -17.31 -23.37
CA ILE A 79 -6.87 -17.17 -24.83
C ILE A 79 -5.58 -17.82 -25.33
N ILE A 80 -4.51 -17.71 -24.55
CA ILE A 80 -3.16 -18.17 -24.93
C ILE A 80 -3.01 -19.67 -24.63
N VAL A 81 -3.61 -20.17 -23.55
CA VAL A 81 -3.51 -21.58 -23.14
C VAL A 81 -4.53 -22.42 -23.91
N PRO A 82 -4.12 -23.43 -24.68
CA PRO A 82 -5.04 -24.37 -25.32
C PRO A 82 -5.80 -25.12 -24.24
N ARG A 83 -7.14 -25.17 -24.35
CA ARG A 83 -7.96 -26.01 -23.49
C ARG A 83 -7.69 -27.48 -23.82
N THR A 84 -6.79 -28.11 -23.06
CA THR A 84 -6.60 -29.57 -23.06
C THR A 84 -7.69 -30.26 -22.29
#